data_AF-A0A9P8CBE5-F1
#
_entry.id   AF-A0A9P8CBE5-F1
#
_cell.length_a   1.000
_cell.length_b   1.000
_cell.length_c   1.000
_cell.angle_alpha   90.00
_cell.angle_beta   90.00
_cell.angle_gamma   90.00
#
_symmetry.space_group_name_H-M   'P 1'
#
loop_
_entity.id
_entity.type
_entity.pdbx_description
1 polymer ?
#
loop_
_entity_poly.entity_id
_entity_poly.type
_entity_poly.pdbx_seq_one_letter_code
_entity_poly.pdbx_strand_id
1 'polypeptide(L)'
;MSQPKSQLETFKAWAGVDSDISYYLNSHHIDICDSMVSYKGYSPVKVSASAGKGIAVELGCDPCTEDTITVMVTWQHRDDPSKLATGVYTASWTAPQRAGVHSNQYFHYLASDGEIRINQAKRGYDVADDSSALGLMWFNPFYMKYAPDEEGNFAGQGGYGYVSFEKFIDGCRLSNELGKEGLNRLNERGLPTLRNTLATTAILEAGRRALDEGREVGVREIGGVWELV
;
A
#
# COMPACT_ATOMS: atom_id res chain seq x y z
N MET A 1 6.04 -1.99 -6.41
CA MET A 1 6.75 -0.72 -6.20
C MET A 1 8.24 -0.96 -6.30
N SER A 2 8.99 -0.04 -6.87
CA SER A 2 10.45 -0.08 -6.75
C SER A 2 11.05 1.31 -6.57
N GLN A 3 12.19 1.38 -5.90
CA GLN A 3 12.97 2.59 -5.75
C GLN A 3 14.37 2.37 -6.31
N PRO A 4 15.07 3.43 -6.77
CA PRO A 4 16.43 3.33 -7.24
C PRO A 4 17.39 2.82 -6.17
N LYS A 5 18.37 1.99 -6.56
CA LYS A 5 19.35 1.42 -5.61
C LYS A 5 20.14 2.46 -4.82
N SER A 6 20.24 3.70 -5.32
CA SER A 6 20.88 4.81 -4.58
C SER A 6 20.11 5.21 -3.32
N GLN A 7 18.83 4.86 -3.18
CA GLN A 7 18.08 5.07 -1.93
C GLN A 7 18.66 4.26 -0.77
N LEU A 8 19.31 3.12 -1.05
CA LEU A 8 19.98 2.32 -0.03
C LEU A 8 21.14 3.07 0.63
N GLU A 9 21.76 4.06 -0.01
CA GLU A 9 22.77 4.89 0.67
C GLU A 9 22.17 5.72 1.81
N THR A 10 20.92 6.14 1.67
CA THR A 10 20.19 6.88 2.71
C THR A 10 19.67 5.94 3.80
N PHE A 11 19.18 4.77 3.42
CA PHE A 11 18.45 3.85 4.31
C PHE A 11 19.30 2.73 4.90
N LYS A 12 20.59 2.67 4.55
CA LYS A 12 21.54 1.62 4.94
C LYS A 12 21.51 1.26 6.41
N ALA A 13 21.34 2.25 7.29
CA ALA A 13 21.39 2.05 8.74
C ALA A 13 20.24 1.21 9.30
N TRP A 14 19.10 1.12 8.61
CA TRP A 14 17.91 0.42 9.11
C TRP A 14 17.35 -0.62 8.12
N ALA A 15 17.66 -0.51 6.83
CA ALA A 15 17.10 -1.37 5.79
C ALA A 15 17.49 -2.84 6.01
N GLY A 16 16.50 -3.70 6.22
CA GLY A 16 16.66 -5.12 6.53
C GLY A 16 16.95 -5.44 7.99
N VAL A 17 17.26 -4.44 8.83
CA VAL A 17 17.60 -4.61 10.25
C VAL A 17 16.40 -4.27 11.13
N ASP A 18 15.95 -3.01 11.09
CA ASP A 18 14.80 -2.55 11.88
C ASP A 18 13.48 -2.73 11.12
N SER A 19 13.55 -2.74 9.79
CA SER A 19 12.42 -2.91 8.88
C SER A 19 12.92 -3.37 7.53
N ASP A 20 12.13 -4.18 6.82
CA ASP A 20 12.46 -4.58 5.46
C ASP A 20 11.70 -3.76 4.39
N ILE A 21 12.03 -4.04 3.13
CA ILE A 21 11.49 -3.36 1.95
C ILE A 21 9.98 -3.60 1.76
N SER A 22 9.44 -4.70 2.27
CA SER A 22 8.01 -5.00 2.24
C SER A 22 7.24 -4.08 3.19
N TYR A 23 7.65 -3.98 4.46
CA TYR A 23 7.03 -3.03 5.39
C TYR A 23 7.14 -1.58 4.89
N TYR A 24 8.25 -1.24 4.23
CA TYR A 24 8.46 0.10 3.72
C TYR A 24 7.61 0.42 2.48
N LEU A 25 7.59 -0.43 1.45
CA LEU A 25 6.92 -0.09 0.17
C LEU A 25 5.66 -0.90 -0.14
N ASN A 26 5.57 -2.16 0.27
CA ASN A 26 4.35 -2.95 0.03
C ASN A 26 3.20 -2.47 0.92
N SER A 27 3.49 -1.94 2.12
CA SER A 27 2.48 -1.37 3.03
C SER A 27 1.53 -0.43 2.31
N HIS A 28 2.02 0.50 1.51
CA HIS A 28 1.19 1.43 0.74
C HIS A 28 0.16 0.75 -0.18
N HIS A 29 0.58 -0.29 -0.91
CA HIS A 29 -0.30 -0.94 -1.89
C HIS A 29 -1.18 -2.02 -1.26
N ILE A 30 -0.69 -2.69 -0.22
CA ILE A 30 -1.50 -3.60 0.59
C ILE A 30 -2.62 -2.82 1.26
N ASP A 31 -2.32 -1.66 1.84
CA ASP A 31 -3.31 -0.81 2.51
C ASP A 31 -4.38 -0.29 1.56
N ILE A 32 -3.96 0.23 0.40
CA ILE A 32 -4.92 0.64 -0.64
C ILE A 32 -5.76 -0.56 -1.10
N CYS A 33 -5.15 -1.73 -1.34
CA CYS A 33 -5.88 -2.92 -1.74
C CYS A 33 -6.88 -3.37 -0.67
N ASP A 34 -6.48 -3.43 0.59
CA ASP A 34 -7.35 -3.77 1.72
C ASP A 34 -8.52 -2.80 1.81
N SER A 35 -8.24 -1.49 1.76
CA SER A 35 -9.28 -0.45 1.74
C SER A 35 -10.24 -0.59 0.56
N MET A 36 -9.82 -1.24 -0.53
CA MET A 36 -10.64 -1.47 -1.72
C MET A 36 -11.47 -2.76 -1.65
N VAL A 37 -10.99 -3.80 -0.97
CA VAL A 37 -11.62 -5.13 -1.01
C VAL A 37 -12.33 -5.48 0.30
N SER A 38 -11.91 -4.90 1.43
CA SER A 38 -12.52 -5.18 2.73
C SER A 38 -13.98 -4.74 2.82
N TYR A 39 -14.34 -3.58 2.25
CA TYR A 39 -15.75 -3.15 2.17
C TYR A 39 -16.60 -4.00 1.20
N LYS A 40 -15.95 -4.73 0.28
CA LYS A 40 -16.58 -5.73 -0.60
C LYS A 40 -16.70 -7.10 0.05
N GLY A 41 -16.39 -7.22 1.34
CA GLY A 41 -16.53 -8.46 2.09
C GLY A 41 -15.31 -9.38 2.01
N TYR A 42 -14.19 -8.98 1.39
CA TYR A 42 -12.98 -9.81 1.34
C TYR A 42 -12.09 -9.61 2.57
N SER A 43 -11.43 -10.66 3.01
CA SER A 43 -10.47 -10.66 4.12
C SER A 43 -9.24 -11.51 3.73
N PRO A 44 -8.02 -11.16 4.17
CA PRO A 44 -6.86 -11.99 3.91
C PRO A 44 -6.96 -13.27 4.75
N VAL A 45 -6.64 -14.42 4.13
CA VAL A 45 -6.70 -15.73 4.81
C VAL A 45 -5.36 -16.46 4.81
N LYS A 46 -4.48 -16.12 3.87
CA LYS A 46 -3.19 -16.80 3.71
C LYS A 46 -2.19 -15.90 2.99
N VAL A 47 -0.94 -15.98 3.40
CA VAL A 47 0.16 -15.21 2.82
C VAL A 47 1.33 -16.14 2.53
N SER A 48 1.94 -15.96 1.37
CA SER A 48 3.22 -16.55 1.00
C SER A 48 4.16 -15.44 0.56
N ALA A 49 5.47 -15.68 0.62
CA ALA A 49 6.44 -14.67 0.26
C ALA A 49 7.69 -15.26 -0.40
N SER A 50 8.37 -14.44 -1.18
CA SER A 50 9.66 -14.75 -1.80
C SER A 50 10.53 -13.51 -1.84
N ALA A 51 11.84 -13.67 -1.74
CA ALA A 51 12.79 -12.57 -1.70
C ALA A 51 14.04 -12.81 -2.54
N GLY A 52 14.62 -11.71 -3.04
CA GLY A 52 15.94 -11.66 -3.68
C GLY A 52 16.94 -10.90 -2.82
N LYS A 53 18.22 -11.27 -2.90
CA LYS A 53 19.35 -10.66 -2.16
C LYS A 53 20.59 -10.54 -3.05
N GLY A 54 21.50 -9.63 -2.68
CA GLY A 54 22.81 -9.46 -3.31
C GLY A 54 23.21 -8.00 -3.54
N ILE A 55 22.34 -7.20 -4.14
CA ILE A 55 22.66 -5.82 -4.56
C ILE A 55 22.84 -4.90 -3.34
N ALA A 56 21.97 -5.00 -2.33
CA ALA A 56 22.05 -4.21 -1.12
C ALA A 56 23.35 -4.51 -0.35
N VAL A 57 23.72 -5.78 -0.29
CA VAL A 57 24.98 -6.23 0.35
C VAL A 57 26.20 -5.68 -0.40
N GLU A 58 26.19 -5.70 -1.73
CA GLU A 58 27.26 -5.08 -2.54
C GLU A 58 27.39 -3.56 -2.32
N LEU A 59 26.29 -2.90 -1.95
CA LEU A 59 26.27 -1.50 -1.57
C LEU A 59 26.62 -1.27 -0.09
N GLY A 60 26.92 -2.31 0.68
CA GLY A 60 27.32 -2.22 2.08
C GLY A 60 26.16 -2.13 3.08
N CYS A 61 24.95 -2.56 2.71
CA CYS A 61 23.88 -2.84 3.67
C CYS A 61 24.18 -4.11 4.47
N ASP A 62 23.40 -4.35 5.52
CA ASP A 62 23.52 -5.57 6.32
C ASP A 62 23.34 -6.82 5.44
N PRO A 63 24.10 -7.91 5.67
CA PRO A 63 23.91 -9.18 4.96
C PRO A 63 22.48 -9.74 4.99
N CYS A 64 21.67 -9.37 5.99
CA CYS A 64 20.27 -9.78 6.05
C CYS A 64 19.37 -9.04 5.05
N THR A 65 19.76 -7.87 4.54
CA THR A 65 18.90 -6.99 3.75
C THR A 65 18.43 -7.62 2.44
N GLU A 66 17.12 -7.80 2.29
CA GLU A 66 16.48 -8.15 1.02
C GLU A 66 16.51 -7.00 0.01
N ASP A 67 16.87 -7.31 -1.22
CA ASP A 67 16.78 -6.40 -2.37
C ASP A 67 15.33 -6.21 -2.81
N THR A 68 14.58 -7.30 -2.80
CA THR A 68 13.23 -7.41 -3.32
C THR A 68 12.45 -8.39 -2.46
N ILE A 69 11.23 -8.03 -2.08
CA ILE A 69 10.28 -8.94 -1.43
C ILE A 69 8.98 -8.91 -2.21
N THR A 70 8.50 -10.09 -2.59
CA THR A 70 7.16 -10.30 -3.14
C THR A 70 6.33 -11.05 -2.12
N VAL A 71 5.16 -10.50 -1.79
CA VAL A 71 4.15 -11.13 -0.95
C VAL A 71 2.94 -11.46 -1.82
N MET A 72 2.46 -12.71 -1.75
CA MET A 72 1.22 -13.14 -2.38
C MET A 72 0.18 -13.44 -1.31
N VAL A 73 -0.97 -12.77 -1.40
CA VAL A 73 -2.06 -12.84 -0.42
C VAL A 73 -3.26 -13.49 -1.08
N THR A 74 -3.78 -14.53 -0.44
CA THR A 74 -5.11 -15.06 -0.75
C THR A 74 -6.14 -14.29 0.06
N TRP A 75 -7.10 -13.71 -0.64
CA TRP A 75 -8.27 -13.04 -0.09
C TRP A 75 -9.50 -13.94 -0.26
N GLN A 76 -10.36 -13.99 0.74
CA GLN A 76 -11.59 -14.77 0.72
C GLN A 76 -12.78 -13.90 1.13
N HIS A 77 -13.92 -14.06 0.44
CA HIS A 77 -15.15 -13.39 0.82
C HIS A 77 -15.71 -13.98 2.13
N ARG A 78 -16.01 -13.13 3.11
CA ARG A 78 -16.44 -13.52 4.47
C ARG A 78 -17.71 -14.36 4.47
N ASP A 79 -18.66 -14.04 3.59
CA ASP A 79 -19.95 -14.74 3.52
C ASP A 79 -19.99 -15.85 2.46
N ASP A 80 -18.92 -16.00 1.65
CA ASP A 80 -18.88 -16.97 0.56
C ASP A 80 -17.45 -17.52 0.38
N PRO A 81 -17.10 -18.60 1.09
CA PRO A 81 -15.76 -19.18 1.04
C PRO A 81 -15.31 -19.65 -0.35
N SER A 82 -16.24 -19.83 -1.29
CA SER A 82 -15.92 -20.20 -2.68
C SER A 82 -15.35 -19.04 -3.50
N LYS A 83 -15.55 -17.79 -3.06
CA LYS A 83 -15.02 -16.60 -3.71
C LYS A 83 -13.64 -16.27 -3.17
N LEU A 84 -12.63 -16.54 -3.99
CA LEU A 84 -11.23 -16.28 -3.72
C LEU A 84 -10.70 -15.21 -4.67
N ALA A 85 -9.81 -14.37 -4.16
CA ALA A 85 -9.02 -13.42 -4.95
C ALA A 85 -7.54 -13.52 -4.54
N THR A 86 -6.65 -13.04 -5.42
CA THR A 86 -5.20 -13.07 -5.19
C THR A 86 -4.63 -11.67 -5.35
N GLY A 87 -3.87 -11.22 -4.35
CA GLY A 87 -3.05 -10.02 -4.43
C GLY A 87 -1.58 -10.39 -4.52
N VAL A 88 -0.82 -9.70 -5.37
CA VAL A 88 0.64 -9.87 -5.49
C VAL A 88 1.30 -8.50 -5.32
N TYR A 89 2.14 -8.38 -4.30
CA TYR A 89 2.78 -7.12 -3.91
C TYR A 89 4.28 -7.30 -3.91
N THR A 90 4.95 -6.63 -4.86
CA THR A 90 6.41 -6.66 -4.97
C THR A 90 6.99 -5.31 -4.61
N ALA A 91 7.92 -5.30 -3.66
CA ALA A 91 8.73 -4.15 -3.27
C ALA A 91 10.19 -4.40 -3.64
N SER A 92 10.89 -3.42 -4.19
CA SER A 92 12.28 -3.59 -4.61
C SER A 92 13.12 -2.31 -4.51
N TRP A 93 14.35 -2.43 -4.02
CA TRP A 93 15.38 -1.39 -4.06
C TRP A 93 16.13 -1.32 -5.40
N THR A 94 15.89 -2.28 -6.30
CA THR A 94 16.82 -2.55 -7.40
C THR A 94 16.53 -1.74 -8.66
N ALA A 95 15.65 -0.74 -8.59
CA ALA A 95 15.33 0.04 -9.77
C ALA A 95 16.59 0.74 -10.32
N PRO A 96 16.70 0.93 -11.65
CA PRO A 96 17.82 1.64 -12.25
C PRO A 96 17.95 3.07 -11.73
N GLN A 97 19.18 3.52 -11.44
CA GLN A 97 19.46 4.89 -10.97
C GLN A 97 18.97 5.97 -11.95
N ARG A 98 18.91 5.64 -13.25
CA ARG A 98 18.49 6.56 -14.32
C ARG A 98 17.05 6.33 -14.77
N ALA A 99 16.19 5.77 -13.92
CA ALA A 99 14.77 5.53 -14.23
C ALA A 99 13.92 6.81 -14.35
N GLY A 100 14.47 7.97 -13.97
CA GLY A 100 13.80 9.28 -14.07
C GLY A 100 12.71 9.51 -13.01
N VAL A 101 12.59 8.62 -12.03
CA VAL A 101 11.67 8.74 -10.89
C VAL A 101 12.34 8.24 -9.60
N HIS A 102 11.96 8.81 -8.46
CA HIS A 102 12.42 8.36 -7.14
C HIS A 102 11.71 7.09 -6.66
N SER A 103 10.50 6.84 -7.16
CA SER A 103 9.73 5.64 -6.89
C SER A 103 8.91 5.31 -8.11
N ASN A 104 8.92 4.05 -8.51
CA ASN A 104 8.13 3.51 -9.59
C ASN A 104 6.98 2.69 -8.98
N GLN A 105 5.77 3.24 -9.05
CA GLN A 105 4.59 2.68 -8.41
C GLN A 105 3.55 2.32 -9.46
N TYR A 106 3.14 1.06 -9.41
CA TYR A 106 2.11 0.49 -10.26
C TYR A 106 1.07 -0.16 -9.37
N PHE A 107 -0.19 -0.01 -9.76
CA PHE A 107 -1.30 -0.70 -9.12
C PHE A 107 -2.22 -1.21 -10.21
N HIS A 108 -2.53 -2.50 -10.16
CA HIS A 108 -3.49 -3.13 -11.05
C HIS A 108 -4.52 -3.84 -10.20
N TYR A 109 -5.77 -3.45 -10.38
CA TYR A 109 -6.91 -4.07 -9.75
C TYR A 109 -7.87 -4.54 -10.83
N LEU A 110 -8.09 -5.85 -10.90
CA LEU A 110 -9.00 -6.50 -11.83
C LEU A 110 -10.13 -7.14 -11.01
N ALA A 111 -11.35 -6.71 -11.26
CA ALA A 111 -12.57 -7.20 -10.61
C ALA A 111 -13.47 -7.91 -11.63
N SER A 112 -14.67 -8.31 -11.21
CA SER A 112 -15.63 -9.05 -12.05
C SER A 112 -16.07 -8.31 -13.31
N ASP A 113 -16.18 -6.98 -13.23
CA ASP A 113 -16.83 -6.15 -14.25
C ASP A 113 -15.89 -5.07 -14.81
N GLY A 114 -14.60 -5.14 -14.51
CA GLY A 114 -13.65 -4.13 -14.98
C GLY A 114 -12.28 -4.16 -14.30
N GLU A 115 -11.44 -3.21 -14.69
CA GLU A 115 -10.10 -3.04 -14.16
C GLU A 115 -9.69 -1.57 -14.00
N ILE A 116 -8.77 -1.35 -13.06
CA ILE A 116 -8.06 -0.10 -12.84
C ILE A 116 -6.57 -0.38 -12.99
N ARG A 117 -5.89 0.37 -13.86
CA ARG A 117 -4.44 0.34 -14.02
C ARG A 117 -3.86 1.72 -13.71
N ILE A 118 -2.94 1.76 -12.76
CA ILE A 118 -2.29 2.98 -12.31
C ILE A 118 -0.80 2.87 -12.58
N ASN A 119 -0.25 3.91 -13.19
CA ASN A 119 1.18 4.10 -13.37
C ASN A 119 1.56 5.49 -12.88
N GLN A 120 1.90 5.58 -11.59
CA GLN A 120 2.11 6.86 -10.93
C GLN A 120 3.30 7.62 -11.53
N ALA A 121 4.36 6.90 -11.92
CA ALA A 121 5.55 7.45 -12.58
C ALA A 121 5.23 8.14 -13.92
N LYS A 122 4.09 7.81 -14.53
CA LYS A 122 3.63 8.39 -15.80
C LYS A 122 2.32 9.16 -15.67
N ARG A 123 1.84 9.39 -14.43
CA ARG A 123 0.52 9.99 -14.16
C ARG A 123 -0.62 9.26 -14.90
N GLY A 124 -0.46 7.95 -15.12
CA GLY A 124 -1.45 7.13 -15.78
C GLY A 124 -2.49 6.63 -14.80
N TYR A 125 -3.76 6.78 -15.15
CA TYR A 125 -4.91 6.23 -14.43
C TYR A 125 -5.94 5.78 -15.46
N ASP A 126 -5.93 4.49 -15.73
CA ASP A 126 -6.70 3.88 -16.80
C ASP A 126 -7.80 3.02 -16.16
N VAL A 127 -9.03 3.18 -16.63
CA VAL A 127 -10.19 2.41 -16.17
C VAL A 127 -10.88 1.80 -17.38
N ALA A 128 -11.08 0.50 -17.32
CA ALA A 128 -11.95 -0.23 -18.23
C ALA A 128 -13.09 -0.85 -17.40
N ASP A 129 -14.31 -0.72 -17.88
CA ASP A 129 -15.51 -1.21 -17.22
C ASP A 129 -16.45 -1.79 -18.27
N ASP A 130 -17.02 -2.96 -18.00
CA ASP A 130 -17.85 -3.71 -18.94
C ASP A 130 -19.20 -3.02 -19.19
N SER A 131 -19.67 -2.20 -18.24
CA SER A 131 -20.95 -1.47 -18.37
C SER A 131 -20.82 -0.15 -19.13
N SER A 132 -19.60 0.37 -19.26
CA SER A 132 -19.32 1.65 -19.91
C SER A 132 -19.27 1.53 -21.43
N ALA A 133 -20.16 2.25 -22.10
CA ALA A 133 -20.11 2.39 -23.56
C ALA A 133 -18.89 3.21 -24.05
N LEU A 134 -18.16 3.86 -23.14
CA LEU A 134 -17.04 4.77 -23.46
C LEU A 134 -15.70 4.05 -23.66
N GLY A 135 -15.64 2.72 -23.51
CA GLY A 135 -14.40 1.95 -23.62
C GLY A 135 -13.37 2.34 -22.56
N LEU A 136 -12.08 2.29 -22.91
CA LEU A 136 -10.98 2.65 -22.01
C LEU A 136 -11.02 4.15 -21.67
N MET A 137 -11.13 4.47 -20.38
CA MET A 137 -11.10 5.83 -19.87
C MET A 137 -9.74 6.16 -19.26
N TRP A 138 -9.16 7.30 -19.65
CA TRP A 138 -7.96 7.85 -19.05
C TRP A 138 -8.32 9.04 -18.17
N PHE A 139 -8.23 8.85 -16.86
CA PHE A 139 -8.34 9.96 -15.93
C PHE A 139 -6.97 10.65 -15.87
N ASN A 140 -6.96 11.98 -15.90
CA ASN A 140 -5.73 12.76 -15.74
C ASN A 140 -5.62 13.22 -14.30
N PRO A 141 -4.81 12.56 -13.46
CA PRO A 141 -4.67 12.95 -12.09
C PRO A 141 -3.57 14.01 -11.98
N PHE A 142 -3.88 15.28 -12.24
CA PHE A 142 -3.02 16.36 -11.76
C PHE A 142 -3.16 16.47 -10.24
N TYR A 143 -2.36 15.67 -9.54
CA TYR A 143 -2.37 15.50 -8.09
C TYR A 143 -1.94 16.73 -7.29
N MET A 144 -1.21 17.66 -7.92
CA MET A 144 -0.63 18.83 -7.27
C MET A 144 -0.40 19.94 -8.30
N LYS A 145 -0.98 21.12 -8.07
CA LYS A 145 -0.76 22.31 -8.89
C LYS A 145 0.28 23.20 -8.22
N TYR A 146 1.54 23.09 -8.68
CA TYR A 146 2.64 23.94 -8.21
C TYR A 146 2.65 25.31 -8.90
N ALA A 147 1.97 25.45 -10.03
CA ALA A 147 1.79 26.73 -10.68
C ALA A 147 0.86 27.61 -9.82
N PRO A 148 1.21 28.90 -9.63
CA PRO A 148 0.29 29.84 -9.01
C PRO A 148 -1.07 29.90 -9.73
N ASP A 149 -2.09 30.40 -9.05
CA ASP A 149 -3.34 30.79 -9.70
C ASP A 149 -3.16 32.03 -10.59
N GLU A 150 -4.24 32.47 -11.23
CA GLU A 150 -4.23 33.63 -12.14
C GLU A 150 -3.83 34.94 -11.44
N GLU A 151 -3.95 35.00 -10.11
CA GLU A 151 -3.56 36.14 -9.28
C GLU A 151 -2.12 36.01 -8.72
N GLY A 152 -1.44 34.89 -8.98
CA GLY A 152 -0.09 34.62 -8.49
C GLY A 152 -0.04 33.99 -7.10
N ASN A 153 -1.16 33.56 -6.53
CA ASN A 153 -1.20 32.90 -5.22
C ASN A 153 -0.91 31.40 -5.33
N PHE A 154 -0.54 30.79 -4.20
CA PHE A 154 -0.39 29.35 -4.09
C PHE A 154 -1.71 28.63 -4.41
N ALA A 155 -1.65 27.62 -5.29
CA ALA A 155 -2.81 26.85 -5.75
C ALA A 155 -2.71 25.34 -5.42
N GLY A 156 -1.74 24.95 -4.57
CA GLY A 156 -1.47 23.55 -4.23
C GLY A 156 -2.21 23.04 -2.98
N GLN A 157 -3.01 23.88 -2.31
CA GLN A 157 -3.73 23.57 -1.07
C GLN A 157 -4.75 22.42 -1.21
N GLY A 158 -5.25 22.18 -2.43
CA GLY A 158 -6.13 21.03 -2.72
C GLY A 158 -5.38 19.72 -2.95
N GLY A 159 -4.04 19.72 -2.94
CA GLY A 159 -3.24 18.53 -3.11
C GLY A 159 -3.37 17.60 -1.89
N TYR A 160 -3.27 16.29 -2.14
CA TYR A 160 -3.53 15.28 -1.10
C TYR A 160 -2.66 15.47 0.15
N GLY A 161 -1.41 15.92 0.02
CA GLY A 161 -0.53 16.15 1.18
C GLY A 161 -1.12 17.18 2.16
N TYR A 162 -1.61 18.32 1.64
CA TYR A 162 -2.24 19.36 2.45
C TYR A 162 -3.57 18.88 3.03
N VAL A 163 -4.39 18.23 2.20
CA VAL A 163 -5.67 17.65 2.64
C VAL A 163 -5.45 16.59 3.73
N SER A 164 -4.45 15.73 3.60
CA SER A 164 -4.09 14.71 4.60
C SER A 164 -3.70 15.33 5.93
N PHE A 165 -2.88 16.39 5.92
CA PHE A 165 -2.54 17.11 7.15
C PHE A 165 -3.76 17.79 7.78
N GLU A 166 -4.60 18.45 6.98
CA GLU A 166 -5.86 19.04 7.44
C GLU A 166 -6.73 17.98 8.13
N LYS A 167 -6.96 16.83 7.46
CA LYS A 167 -7.80 15.75 8.02
C LYS A 167 -7.18 15.10 9.25
N PHE A 168 -5.86 15.02 9.34
CA PHE A 168 -5.17 14.56 10.54
C PHE A 168 -5.42 15.51 11.71
N ILE A 169 -5.23 16.81 11.53
CA ILE A 169 -5.47 17.82 12.59
C ILE A 169 -6.95 17.85 13.01
N ASP A 170 -7.88 17.79 12.06
CA ASP A 170 -9.31 17.64 12.34
C ASP A 170 -9.60 16.39 13.18
N GLY A 171 -8.94 15.27 12.86
CA GLY A 171 -9.06 14.03 13.61
C GLY A 171 -8.52 14.15 15.03
N CYS A 172 -7.37 14.79 15.22
CA CYS A 172 -6.83 15.07 16.55
C CYS A 172 -7.78 15.92 17.38
N ARG A 173 -8.34 16.98 16.79
CA ARG A 173 -9.32 17.85 17.47
C ARG A 173 -10.56 17.09 17.89
N LEU A 174 -11.15 16.32 16.97
CA LEU A 174 -12.32 15.49 17.24
C LEU A 174 -12.06 14.46 18.35
N SER A 175 -10.90 13.82 18.34
CA SER A 175 -10.49 12.87 19.38
C SER A 175 -10.30 13.55 20.73
N ASN A 176 -9.74 14.76 20.76
CA ASN A 176 -9.54 15.52 22.00
C ASN A 176 -10.88 15.99 22.60
N GLU A 177 -11.83 16.39 21.75
CA GLU A 177 -13.14 16.90 22.18
C GLU A 177 -14.08 15.77 22.66
N LEU A 178 -14.10 14.63 21.98
CA LEU A 178 -15.09 13.56 22.19
C LEU A 178 -14.51 12.26 22.76
N GLY A 179 -13.19 12.17 22.95
CA GLY A 179 -12.53 10.96 23.42
C GLY A 179 -12.84 9.75 22.53
N LYS A 180 -13.27 8.65 23.16
CA LYS A 180 -13.56 7.36 22.48
C LYS A 180 -14.62 7.49 21.37
N GLU A 181 -15.60 8.36 21.55
CA GLU A 181 -16.62 8.61 20.53
C GLU A 181 -16.02 9.27 19.27
N GLY A 182 -15.08 10.20 19.45
CA GLY A 182 -14.33 10.78 18.34
C GLY A 182 -13.53 9.74 17.57
N LEU A 183 -12.88 8.80 18.27
CA LEU A 183 -12.15 7.69 17.64
C LEU A 183 -13.08 6.76 16.85
N ASN A 184 -14.27 6.43 17.38
CA ASN A 184 -15.25 5.61 16.66
C ASN A 184 -15.65 6.26 15.34
N ARG A 185 -15.98 7.56 15.36
CA ARG A 185 -16.33 8.33 14.16
C ARG A 185 -15.19 8.37 13.15
N LEU A 186 -13.93 8.46 13.59
CA LEU A 186 -12.78 8.44 12.68
C LEU A 186 -12.62 7.08 12.00
N ASN A 187 -12.83 5.98 12.72
CA ASN A 187 -12.77 4.64 12.15
C ASN A 187 -13.83 4.43 11.07
N GLU A 188 -15.04 4.99 11.26
CA GLU A 188 -16.15 4.93 10.29
C GLU A 188 -15.90 5.73 9.01
N ARG A 189 -14.98 6.72 9.04
CA ARG A 189 -14.65 7.57 7.89
C ARG A 189 -13.70 6.91 6.88
N GLY A 190 -13.24 5.68 7.13
CA GLY A 190 -12.27 5.01 6.27
C GLY A 190 -10.90 5.69 6.23
N LEU A 191 -10.57 6.50 7.25
CA LEU A 191 -9.22 7.07 7.41
C LEU A 191 -8.24 5.96 7.84
N PRO A 192 -6.94 6.09 7.55
CA PRO A 192 -5.92 5.12 7.96
C PRO A 192 -5.62 5.25 9.46
N THR A 193 -6.57 4.86 10.30
CA THR A 193 -6.39 4.76 11.76
C THR A 193 -5.63 3.49 12.10
N LEU A 194 -5.05 3.42 13.31
CA LEU A 194 -4.39 2.21 13.79
C LEU A 194 -5.30 0.97 13.72
N ARG A 195 -6.61 1.12 13.90
CA ARG A 195 -7.56 0.00 13.79
C ARG A 195 -7.74 -0.44 12.34
N ASN A 196 -7.88 0.52 11.42
CA ASN A 196 -8.15 0.23 10.02
C ASN A 196 -6.92 -0.35 9.30
N THR A 197 -5.71 -0.10 9.81
CA THR A 197 -4.47 -0.64 9.22
C THR A 197 -4.04 -2.00 9.80
N LEU A 198 -4.79 -2.59 10.74
CA LEU A 198 -4.42 -3.86 11.37
C LEU A 198 -4.30 -5.01 10.35
N ALA A 199 -5.22 -5.09 9.39
CA ALA A 199 -5.17 -6.09 8.31
C ALA A 199 -3.87 -5.96 7.50
N THR A 200 -3.52 -4.74 7.10
CA THR A 200 -2.25 -4.44 6.42
C THR A 200 -1.04 -4.90 7.23
N THR A 201 -1.01 -4.58 8.54
CA THR A 201 0.10 -5.02 9.40
C THR A 201 0.17 -6.54 9.56
N ALA A 202 -0.98 -7.22 9.66
CA ALA A 202 -1.04 -8.68 9.75
C ALA A 202 -0.53 -9.34 8.46
N ILE A 203 -0.87 -8.80 7.29
CA ILE A 203 -0.37 -9.28 6.00
C ILE A 203 1.16 -9.10 5.90
N LEU A 204 1.69 -7.93 6.28
CA LEU A 204 3.12 -7.66 6.23
C LEU A 204 3.91 -8.61 7.14
N GLU A 205 3.43 -8.78 8.38
CA GLU A 205 4.01 -9.71 9.35
C GLU A 205 3.92 -11.16 8.89
N ALA A 206 2.77 -11.59 8.35
CA ALA A 206 2.63 -12.91 7.76
C ALA A 206 3.60 -13.11 6.59
N GLY A 207 3.82 -12.08 5.77
CA GLY A 207 4.80 -12.08 4.69
C GLY A 207 6.23 -12.26 5.21
N ARG A 208 6.61 -11.56 6.29
CA ARG A 208 7.92 -11.71 6.94
C ARG A 208 8.13 -13.12 7.48
N ARG A 209 7.16 -13.63 8.25
CA ARG A 209 7.20 -15.01 8.78
C ARG A 209 7.23 -16.05 7.68
N ALA A 210 6.50 -15.83 6.58
CA ALA A 210 6.51 -16.74 5.44
C ALA A 210 7.91 -16.85 4.81
N LEU A 211 8.65 -15.73 4.73
CA LEU A 211 10.05 -15.75 4.28
C LEU A 211 10.96 -16.50 5.25
N ASP A 212 10.86 -16.17 6.54
CA ASP A 212 11.79 -16.68 7.55
C ASP A 212 11.59 -18.17 7.84
N GLU A 213 10.33 -18.62 7.81
CA GLU A 213 9.94 -20.00 8.09
C GLU A 213 9.87 -20.87 6.82
N GLY A 214 9.94 -20.27 5.62
CA GLY A 214 9.90 -20.98 4.35
C GLY A 214 8.56 -21.69 4.09
N ARG A 215 7.44 -21.14 4.57
CA ARG A 215 6.09 -21.70 4.44
C ARG A 215 5.04 -20.63 4.24
N GLU A 216 3.84 -21.04 3.85
CA GLU A 216 2.68 -20.14 3.91
C GLU A 216 2.26 -19.89 5.37
N VAL A 217 1.78 -18.68 5.65
CA VAL A 217 1.24 -18.27 6.95
C VAL A 217 -0.23 -17.92 6.79
N GLY A 218 -1.08 -18.54 7.60
CA GLY A 218 -2.50 -18.22 7.65
C GLY A 218 -2.75 -16.91 8.39
N VAL A 219 -3.78 -16.19 7.98
CA VAL A 219 -4.22 -14.94 8.61
C VAL A 219 -5.68 -15.10 8.98
N ARG A 220 -6.05 -14.75 10.22
CA ARG A 220 -7.45 -14.78 10.64
C ARG A 220 -7.77 -13.63 11.59
N GLU A 221 -9.00 -13.17 11.55
CA GLU A 221 -9.53 -12.18 12.48
C GLU A 221 -10.56 -12.85 13.41
N ILE A 222 -10.35 -12.76 14.72
CA ILE A 222 -11.27 -13.26 15.75
C ILE A 222 -11.63 -12.11 16.67
N GLY A 223 -12.88 -11.64 16.59
CA GLY A 223 -13.38 -10.56 17.46
C GLY A 223 -12.60 -9.24 17.35
N GLY A 224 -12.11 -8.89 16.16
CA GLY A 224 -11.30 -7.70 15.93
C GLY A 224 -9.82 -7.86 16.25
N VAL A 225 -9.39 -9.06 16.64
CA VAL A 225 -7.98 -9.40 16.89
C VAL A 225 -7.45 -10.23 15.73
N TRP A 226 -6.31 -9.81 15.20
CA TRP A 226 -5.64 -10.49 14.10
C TRP A 226 -4.63 -11.51 14.63
N GLU A 227 -4.73 -12.74 14.12
CA GLU A 227 -3.85 -13.85 14.47
C GLU A 227 -3.18 -14.42 13.23
N LEU A 228 -1.93 -14.82 13.40
CA LEU A 228 -1.13 -15.50 12.37
C LEU A 228 -0.95 -16.96 12.77
N VAL A 229 -1.30 -17.87 11.86
CA VAL A 229 -1.34 -19.33 12.11
C VAL A 229 -0.45 -20.11 11.15
#